data_AF-A0A9D8Y078-F1
#
_entry.id   AF-A0A9D8Y078-F1
#
_cell.length_a   1.000
_cell.length_b   1.000
_cell.length_c   1.000
_cell.angle_alpha   90.00
_cell.angle_beta   90.00
_cell.angle_gamma   90.00
#
_symmetry.space_group_name_H-M   'P 1'
#
loop_
_entity.id
_entity.type
_entity.pdbx_description
1 polymer ?
#
loop_
_entity_poly.entity_id
_entity_poly.type
_entity_poly.pdbx_seq_one_letter_code
_entity_poly.pdbx_strand_id
1 'polypeptide(L)'
;MKDFDWRERIPSAGELRGGFESSDDILSRIIGDDSSIASDLLKDTRLARSVNSRKIKRGGSTRVVSVTNQKGGVGKTTTTVNVATSFAAEGIPVLVIDLDPQANTSGSLGVRRQGPGIYEVMTGQASMAKAVVESSLFPSLDVVPSSIDLSAIELEIAGAKGREAILKDRLSSYLKESGKRYEYVFIDCAPSLGLLVLNALTASGEVLIPVQVEYYALEGLSQLLKTIDLVRLNFNP
;
A
#
# COMPACT_ATOMS: atom_id res chain seq x y z
N MET A 1 -63.79 7.26 -0.83
CA MET A 1 -62.35 7.61 -0.89
C MET A 1 -62.12 8.18 -2.27
N LYS A 2 -61.75 9.46 -2.38
CA LYS A 2 -61.38 10.08 -3.66
C LYS A 2 -59.91 9.81 -3.93
N ASP A 3 -59.59 9.41 -5.15
CA ASP A 3 -58.25 9.09 -5.64
C ASP A 3 -57.31 10.28 -5.48
N PHE A 4 -56.14 10.02 -4.88
CA PHE A 4 -55.06 10.98 -4.70
C PHE A 4 -54.03 10.76 -5.82
N ASP A 5 -54.04 11.63 -6.84
CA ASP A 5 -53.03 11.62 -7.91
C ASP A 5 -51.89 12.60 -7.55
N TRP A 6 -50.74 12.03 -7.20
CA TRP A 6 -49.55 12.77 -6.80
C TRP A 6 -48.88 13.52 -7.97
N ARG A 7 -49.24 13.22 -9.22
CA ARG A 7 -48.62 13.81 -10.41
C ARG A 7 -49.02 15.26 -10.66
N GLU A 8 -50.16 15.72 -10.14
CA GLU A 8 -50.62 17.11 -10.27
C GLU A 8 -49.87 18.10 -9.35
N ARG A 9 -48.98 17.59 -8.47
CA ARG A 9 -48.16 18.41 -7.55
C ARG A 9 -46.69 18.52 -7.94
N ILE A 10 -46.27 17.98 -9.08
CA ILE A 10 -44.89 18.11 -9.55
C ILE A 10 -44.75 19.48 -10.24
N PRO A 11 -43.91 20.39 -9.72
CA PRO A 11 -43.67 21.70 -10.34
C PRO A 11 -43.19 21.53 -11.78
N SER A 12 -43.68 22.38 -12.68
CA SER A 12 -43.20 22.36 -14.07
C SER A 12 -41.73 22.78 -14.12
N ALA A 13 -40.98 22.28 -15.10
CA ALA A 13 -39.53 22.53 -15.24
C ALA A 13 -39.11 24.01 -15.26
N GLY A 14 -40.05 24.95 -15.42
CA GLY A 14 -39.83 26.40 -15.32
C GLY A 14 -39.79 26.97 -13.90
N GLU A 15 -40.35 26.28 -12.90
CA GLU A 15 -40.38 26.74 -11.50
C GLU A 15 -39.12 26.35 -10.70
N LEU A 16 -38.28 25.46 -11.24
CA LEU A 16 -37.00 25.03 -10.65
C LEU A 16 -35.84 26.00 -11.01
N ARG A 17 -36.07 27.31 -10.91
CA ARG A 17 -35.01 28.34 -11.01
C ARG A 17 -34.57 28.88 -9.65
N GLY A 18 -34.56 28.03 -8.63
CA GLY A 18 -33.73 28.20 -7.44
C GLY A 18 -32.45 27.41 -7.65
N GLY A 19 -31.28 28.03 -7.45
CA GLY A 19 -29.99 27.32 -7.53
C GLY A 19 -30.03 26.06 -6.68
N PHE A 20 -29.52 24.94 -7.20
CA PHE A 20 -29.39 23.70 -6.43
C PHE A 20 -28.58 24.00 -5.16
N GLU A 21 -29.25 24.02 -4.01
CA GLU A 21 -28.58 24.03 -2.71
C GLU A 21 -27.69 22.79 -2.62
N SER A 22 -26.46 22.97 -2.13
CA SER A 22 -25.58 21.85 -1.87
C SER A 22 -26.20 20.98 -0.77
N SER A 23 -25.96 19.66 -0.80
CA SER A 23 -26.36 18.77 0.31
C SER A 23 -25.84 19.27 1.66
N ASP A 24 -24.75 20.04 1.68
CA ASP A 24 -24.20 20.66 2.89
C ASP A 24 -25.06 21.82 3.42
N ASP A 25 -25.65 22.61 2.52
CA ASP A 25 -26.53 23.73 2.86
C ASP A 25 -27.84 23.18 3.45
N ILE A 26 -28.34 22.07 2.89
CA ILE A 26 -29.51 21.35 3.39
C ILE A 26 -29.22 20.78 4.79
N LEU A 27 -28.07 20.13 4.99
CA LEU A 27 -27.72 19.51 6.28
C LEU A 27 -27.46 20.54 7.39
N SER A 28 -26.77 21.64 7.09
CA SER A 28 -26.52 22.72 8.06
C SER A 28 -27.81 23.38 8.55
N ARG A 29 -28.80 23.51 7.64
CA ARG A 29 -30.09 24.12 7.95
C ARG A 29 -31.05 23.20 8.69
N ILE A 30 -31.02 21.89 8.39
CA ILE A 30 -31.92 20.91 9.03
C ILE A 30 -31.51 20.64 10.48
N ILE A 31 -30.20 20.59 10.77
CA ILE A 31 -29.76 20.01 12.03
C ILE A 31 -29.33 21.05 13.08
N GLY A 32 -29.06 22.30 12.67
CA GLY A 32 -28.63 23.36 13.59
C GLY A 32 -27.25 23.08 14.21
N ASP A 33 -26.52 24.14 14.58
CA ASP A 33 -25.12 24.06 15.04
C ASP A 33 -24.91 23.29 16.36
N ASP A 34 -25.98 22.85 17.04
CA ASP A 34 -25.91 22.35 18.41
C ASP A 34 -25.96 20.82 18.58
N SER A 35 -26.10 20.04 17.49
CA SER A 35 -26.00 18.57 17.59
C SER A 35 -24.60 18.06 17.25
N SER A 36 -23.96 17.37 18.19
CA SER A 36 -22.63 16.77 18.02
C SER A 36 -22.58 15.87 16.77
N ILE A 37 -23.65 15.11 16.53
CA ILE A 37 -23.78 14.18 15.40
C ILE A 37 -23.76 14.90 14.06
N ALA A 38 -24.45 16.04 13.89
CA ALA A 38 -24.40 16.77 12.62
C ALA A 38 -23.06 17.44 12.38
N SER A 39 -22.45 17.96 13.44
CA SER A 39 -21.11 18.53 13.34
C SER A 39 -20.09 17.47 12.90
N ASP A 40 -20.23 16.24 13.37
CA ASP A 40 -19.37 15.12 13.01
C ASP A 40 -19.69 14.59 11.61
N LEU A 41 -20.97 14.48 11.22
CA LEU A 41 -21.37 14.11 9.87
C LEU A 41 -20.85 15.10 8.82
N LEU A 42 -20.91 16.41 9.13
CA LEU A 42 -20.40 17.46 8.23
C LEU A 42 -18.87 17.41 8.14
N LYS A 43 -18.16 17.13 9.25
CA LYS A 43 -16.71 16.92 9.23
C LYS A 43 -16.34 15.70 8.38
N ASP A 44 -17.01 14.57 8.58
CA ASP A 44 -16.75 13.33 7.84
C ASP A 44 -17.06 13.49 6.36
N THR A 45 -18.16 14.16 6.01
CA THR A 45 -18.52 14.44 4.61
C THR A 45 -17.50 15.37 3.96
N ARG A 46 -17.03 16.40 4.66
CA ARG A 46 -15.97 17.30 4.17
C ARG A 46 -14.64 16.56 4.02
N LEU A 47 -14.30 15.68 4.96
CA LEU A 47 -13.09 14.85 4.90
C LEU A 47 -13.17 13.90 3.69
N ALA A 48 -14.30 13.21 3.50
CA ALA A 48 -14.52 12.32 2.36
C ALA A 48 -14.42 13.07 1.02
N ARG A 49 -14.98 14.28 0.92
CA ARG A 49 -14.83 15.12 -0.29
C ARG A 49 -13.40 15.63 -0.49
N SER A 50 -12.71 16.01 0.58
CA SER A 50 -11.29 16.40 0.54
C SER A 50 -10.40 15.25 0.06
N VAL A 51 -10.67 14.03 0.53
CA VAL A 51 -9.96 12.81 0.09
C VAL A 51 -10.30 12.48 -1.36
N ASN A 52 -11.58 12.51 -1.76
CA ASN A 52 -11.99 12.22 -3.13
C ASN A 52 -11.55 13.27 -4.16
N SER A 53 -11.32 14.51 -3.74
CA SER A 53 -10.82 15.58 -4.62
C SER A 53 -9.29 15.62 -4.72
N ARG A 54 -8.57 14.90 -3.84
CA ARG A 54 -7.11 14.79 -3.95
C ARG A 54 -6.74 13.87 -5.09
N LYS A 55 -6.26 14.45 -6.18
CA LYS A 55 -5.55 13.70 -7.22
C LYS A 55 -4.24 13.17 -6.64
N ILE A 56 -3.99 11.87 -6.83
CA ILE A 56 -2.68 11.29 -6.55
C ILE A 56 -1.67 12.02 -7.44
N LYS A 57 -0.70 12.69 -6.81
CA LYS A 57 0.31 13.46 -7.52
C LYS A 57 1.13 12.48 -8.37
N ARG A 58 0.99 12.57 -9.70
CA ARG A 58 1.74 11.75 -10.65
C ARG A 58 3.05 12.43 -11.02
N GLY A 59 4.08 11.62 -11.23
CA GLY A 59 5.40 12.09 -11.62
C GLY A 59 6.27 12.49 -10.43
N GLY A 60 7.51 11.99 -10.43
CA GLY A 60 8.48 12.13 -9.35
C GLY A 60 9.49 10.97 -9.38
N SER A 61 10.41 10.94 -8.42
CA SER A 61 11.22 9.75 -8.19
C SER A 61 10.35 8.60 -7.66
N THR A 62 10.66 7.36 -8.05
CA THR A 62 10.01 6.15 -7.54
C THR A 62 10.01 6.15 -6.01
N ARG A 63 8.84 5.96 -5.40
CA ARG A 63 8.68 5.86 -3.94
C ARG A 63 8.71 4.39 -3.55
N VAL A 64 9.66 4.02 -2.69
CA VAL A 64 9.80 2.65 -2.17
C VAL A 64 9.29 2.61 -0.74
N VAL A 65 8.25 1.81 -0.50
CA VAL A 65 7.50 1.74 0.75
C VAL A 65 7.57 0.31 1.29
N SER A 66 8.20 0.12 2.45
CA SER A 66 8.14 -1.15 3.17
C SER A 66 6.88 -1.24 4.01
N VAL A 67 6.16 -2.36 3.90
CA VAL A 67 5.03 -2.69 4.77
C VAL A 67 5.49 -3.72 5.79
N THR A 68 5.69 -3.29 7.04
CA THR A 68 6.32 -4.14 8.06
C THR A 68 5.71 -3.98 9.44
N ASN A 69 5.74 -5.08 10.18
CA ASN A 69 5.36 -5.23 11.58
C ASN A 69 5.80 -6.62 12.05
N GLN A 70 6.50 -6.68 13.19
CA GLN A 70 6.93 -7.91 13.83
C GLN A 70 5.76 -8.86 14.17
N LYS A 71 4.56 -8.33 14.47
CA LYS A 71 3.40 -9.15 14.80
C LYS A 71 2.76 -9.75 13.54
N GLY A 72 2.50 -11.06 13.55
CA GLY A 72 1.69 -11.75 12.54
C GLY A 72 0.22 -11.34 12.59
N GLY A 73 -0.49 -11.43 11.47
CA GLY A 73 -1.95 -11.19 11.44
C GLY A 73 -2.42 -9.74 11.57
N VAL A 74 -1.52 -8.75 11.60
CA VAL A 74 -1.89 -7.32 11.70
C VAL A 74 -2.34 -6.67 10.39
N GLY A 75 -2.49 -7.46 9.32
CA GLY A 75 -2.94 -6.97 8.02
C GLY A 75 -1.85 -6.41 7.11
N LYS A 76 -0.58 -6.83 7.24
CA LYS A 76 0.53 -6.44 6.33
C LYS A 76 0.23 -6.73 4.86
N THR A 77 0.17 -8.01 4.51
CA THR A 77 -0.18 -8.49 3.17
C THR A 77 -1.50 -7.91 2.69
N THR A 78 -2.53 -7.87 3.55
CA THR A 78 -3.82 -7.27 3.21
C THR A 78 -3.68 -5.80 2.82
N THR A 79 -2.90 -5.03 3.57
CA THR A 79 -2.64 -3.62 3.29
C THR A 79 -1.85 -3.48 2.00
N THR A 80 -0.77 -4.25 1.83
CA THR A 80 0.07 -4.23 0.62
C THR A 80 -0.76 -4.51 -0.63
N VAL A 81 -1.53 -5.59 -0.62
CA VAL A 81 -2.38 -6.01 -1.74
C VAL A 81 -3.42 -4.92 -2.07
N ASN A 82 -4.19 -4.45 -1.08
CA ASN A 82 -5.28 -3.51 -1.35
C ASN A 82 -4.78 -2.13 -1.78
N VAL A 83 -3.69 -1.64 -1.19
CA VAL A 83 -3.12 -0.34 -1.59
C VAL A 83 -2.51 -0.44 -3.00
N ALA A 84 -1.76 -1.51 -3.29
CA ALA A 84 -1.15 -1.72 -4.60
C ALA A 84 -2.21 -1.85 -5.70
N THR A 85 -3.26 -2.64 -5.49
CA THR A 85 -4.34 -2.80 -6.47
C THR A 85 -5.16 -1.52 -6.62
N SER A 86 -5.40 -0.76 -5.55
CA SER A 86 -6.08 0.54 -5.65
C SER A 86 -5.28 1.54 -6.49
N PHE A 87 -3.95 1.57 -6.34
CA PHE A 87 -3.09 2.42 -7.16
C PHE A 87 -3.07 1.94 -8.62
N ALA A 88 -2.96 0.63 -8.84
CA ALA A 88 -2.97 0.05 -10.18
C ALA A 88 -4.30 0.25 -10.91
N ALA A 89 -5.44 0.21 -10.20
CA ALA A 89 -6.76 0.49 -10.75
C ALA A 89 -6.89 1.92 -11.28
N GLU A 90 -6.18 2.87 -10.67
CA GLU A 90 -6.05 4.25 -11.16
C GLU A 90 -5.02 4.39 -12.31
N GLY A 91 -4.40 3.29 -12.75
CA GLY A 91 -3.37 3.28 -13.78
C GLY A 91 -2.01 3.79 -13.31
N ILE A 92 -1.75 3.79 -12.00
CA ILE A 92 -0.43 4.12 -11.45
C ILE A 92 0.47 2.89 -11.61
N PRO A 93 1.69 3.04 -12.17
CA PRO A 93 2.65 1.94 -12.26
C PRO A 93 3.18 1.53 -10.89
N VAL A 94 2.91 0.28 -10.50
CA VAL A 94 3.25 -0.29 -9.20
C VAL A 94 4.07 -1.57 -9.37
N LEU A 95 5.13 -1.70 -8.58
CA LEU A 95 5.84 -2.95 -8.36
C LEU A 95 5.58 -3.44 -6.93
N VAL A 96 5.28 -4.72 -6.75
CA VAL A 96 5.20 -5.34 -5.43
C VAL A 96 6.29 -6.38 -5.29
N ILE A 97 7.04 -6.32 -4.19
CA ILE A 97 8.05 -7.32 -3.84
C ILE A 97 7.53 -8.09 -2.62
N ASP A 98 7.31 -9.38 -2.80
CA ASP A 98 6.88 -10.27 -1.72
C ASP A 98 8.12 -10.79 -0.99
N LEU A 99 8.30 -10.41 0.28
CA LEU A 99 9.38 -10.91 1.16
C LEU A 99 8.84 -11.84 2.26
N ASP A 100 7.67 -12.45 2.06
CA ASP A 100 7.17 -13.49 2.95
C ASP A 100 7.35 -14.88 2.28
N PRO A 101 8.04 -15.85 2.90
CA PRO A 101 8.14 -17.20 2.35
C PRO A 101 6.79 -17.89 2.09
N GLN A 102 5.70 -17.43 2.73
CA GLN A 102 4.34 -17.93 2.48
C GLN A 102 3.76 -17.45 1.15
N ALA A 103 4.35 -16.44 0.51
CA ALA A 103 3.96 -15.91 -0.79
C ALA A 103 2.47 -15.47 -0.90
N ASN A 104 1.88 -15.04 0.22
CA ASN A 104 0.47 -14.64 0.28
C ASN A 104 0.18 -13.43 -0.61
N THR A 105 1.13 -12.48 -0.71
CA THR A 105 0.98 -11.30 -1.57
C THR A 105 1.01 -11.70 -3.04
N SER A 106 1.98 -12.54 -3.42
CA SER A 106 2.11 -13.06 -4.79
C SER A 106 0.81 -13.74 -5.26
N GLY A 107 0.28 -14.67 -4.44
CA GLY A 107 -0.96 -15.37 -4.75
C GLY A 107 -2.17 -14.45 -4.83
N SER A 108 -2.30 -13.50 -3.91
CA SER A 108 -3.42 -12.53 -3.88
C SER A 108 -3.41 -11.58 -5.09
N LEU A 109 -2.23 -11.32 -5.66
CA LEU A 109 -2.06 -10.49 -6.86
C LEU A 109 -2.13 -11.29 -8.17
N GLY A 110 -2.60 -12.54 -8.12
CA GLY A 110 -2.80 -13.36 -9.30
C GLY A 110 -1.50 -13.78 -9.99
N VAL A 111 -0.38 -13.79 -9.24
CA VAL A 111 0.94 -14.20 -9.74
C VAL A 111 1.31 -15.54 -9.11
N ARG A 112 1.53 -16.54 -9.96
CA ARG A 112 2.09 -17.83 -9.57
C ARG A 112 3.52 -17.92 -10.09
N ARG A 113 4.47 -18.24 -9.21
CA ARG A 113 5.87 -18.40 -9.56
C ARG A 113 6.04 -19.54 -10.58
N GLN A 114 6.60 -19.21 -11.75
CA GLN A 114 7.00 -20.18 -12.79
C GLN A 114 8.50 -20.15 -13.10
N GLY A 115 9.23 -19.18 -12.53
CA GLY A 115 10.65 -18.96 -12.74
C GLY A 115 11.30 -18.34 -11.49
N PRO A 116 12.41 -17.58 -11.65
CA PRO A 116 13.07 -16.92 -10.53
C PRO A 116 12.11 -16.03 -9.74
N GLY A 117 12.28 -16.00 -8.43
CA GLY A 117 11.59 -15.10 -7.51
C GLY A 117 12.59 -14.24 -6.75
N ILE A 118 12.14 -13.65 -5.64
CA ILE A 118 12.98 -12.78 -4.82
C ILE A 118 14.17 -13.51 -4.20
N TYR A 119 14.04 -14.82 -3.91
CA TYR A 119 15.14 -15.64 -3.38
C TYR A 119 16.33 -15.64 -4.35
N GLU A 120 16.13 -16.01 -5.62
CA GLU A 120 17.22 -16.02 -6.61
C GLU A 120 17.82 -14.64 -6.85
N VAL A 121 17.02 -13.58 -6.70
CA VAL A 121 17.50 -12.19 -6.83
C VAL A 121 18.43 -11.83 -5.67
N MET A 122 18.07 -12.22 -4.45
CA MET A 122 18.87 -11.94 -3.25
C MET A 122 20.15 -12.78 -3.19
N THR A 123 20.11 -14.04 -3.63
CA THR A 123 21.30 -14.91 -3.71
C THR A 123 22.18 -14.59 -4.93
N GLY A 124 21.69 -13.79 -5.88
CA GLY A 124 22.41 -13.44 -7.11
C GLY A 124 22.36 -14.51 -8.21
N GLN A 125 21.51 -15.53 -8.04
CA GLN A 125 21.26 -16.58 -9.04
C GLN A 125 20.45 -16.06 -10.23
N ALA A 126 19.69 -14.97 -10.06
CA ALA A 126 18.96 -14.32 -11.15
C ALA A 126 18.93 -12.79 -11.00
N SER A 127 18.76 -12.09 -12.13
CA SER A 127 18.47 -10.65 -12.13
C SER A 127 17.01 -10.38 -11.78
N MET A 128 16.72 -9.25 -11.12
CA MET A 128 15.33 -8.85 -10.81
C MET A 128 14.45 -8.76 -12.06
N ALA A 129 14.99 -8.33 -13.20
CA ALA A 129 14.26 -8.29 -14.47
C ALA A 129 13.71 -9.67 -14.93
N LYS A 130 14.34 -10.77 -14.54
CA LYS A 130 13.88 -12.14 -14.83
C LYS A 130 12.87 -12.66 -13.80
N ALA A 131 12.81 -12.02 -12.63
CA ALA A 131 11.91 -12.41 -11.54
C ALA A 131 10.61 -11.60 -11.54
N VAL A 132 10.59 -10.43 -12.18
CA VAL A 132 9.39 -9.60 -12.30
C VAL A 132 8.38 -10.29 -13.21
N VAL A 133 7.14 -10.40 -12.72
CA VAL A 133 6.01 -10.99 -13.43
C VAL A 133 4.86 -9.98 -13.42
N GLU A 134 4.23 -9.77 -14.58
CA GLU A 134 3.05 -8.91 -14.68
C GLU A 134 1.86 -9.57 -14.00
N SER A 135 1.10 -8.80 -13.22
CA SER A 135 -0.11 -9.28 -12.57
C SER A 135 -1.23 -9.46 -13.59
N SER A 136 -1.98 -10.56 -13.46
CA SER A 136 -3.20 -10.78 -14.25
C SER A 136 -4.34 -9.83 -13.90
N LEU A 137 -4.24 -9.09 -12.79
CA LEU A 137 -5.29 -8.19 -12.30
C LEU A 137 -5.26 -6.82 -12.99
N PHE A 138 -4.07 -6.25 -13.18
CA PHE A 138 -3.90 -4.90 -13.75
C PHE A 138 -2.62 -4.79 -14.58
N PRO A 139 -2.66 -4.19 -15.79
CA PRO A 139 -1.45 -4.01 -16.64
C PRO A 139 -0.38 -3.10 -16.02
N SER A 140 -0.76 -2.22 -15.09
CA SER A 140 0.18 -1.32 -14.40
C SER A 140 0.72 -1.92 -13.10
N LEU A 141 0.49 -3.21 -12.83
CA LEU A 141 0.93 -3.89 -11.62
C LEU A 141 1.85 -5.05 -11.96
N ASP A 142 3.06 -5.00 -11.42
CA ASP A 142 4.01 -6.09 -11.47
C ASP A 142 4.34 -6.62 -10.08
N VAL A 143 4.79 -7.87 -10.03
CA VAL A 143 5.15 -8.56 -8.79
C VAL A 143 6.48 -9.28 -8.94
N VAL A 144 7.35 -9.16 -7.94
CA VAL A 144 8.48 -10.10 -7.74
C VAL A 144 8.01 -11.14 -6.72
N PRO A 145 7.74 -12.38 -7.14
CA PRO A 145 7.10 -13.35 -6.28
C PRO A 145 8.08 -13.97 -5.28
N SER A 146 7.53 -14.45 -4.17
CA SER A 146 8.25 -15.22 -3.15
C SER A 146 8.01 -16.73 -3.28
N SER A 147 8.80 -17.51 -2.55
CA SER A 147 8.62 -18.95 -2.35
C SER A 147 9.13 -19.36 -0.97
N ILE A 148 8.80 -20.60 -0.57
CA ILE A 148 9.26 -21.19 0.69
C ILE A 148 10.79 -21.17 0.84
N ASP A 149 11.52 -21.19 -0.28
CA ASP A 149 12.98 -21.13 -0.35
C ASP A 149 13.55 -19.89 0.37
N LEU A 150 12.78 -18.79 0.39
CA LEU A 150 13.15 -17.57 1.09
C LEU A 150 13.36 -17.78 2.60
N SER A 151 12.83 -18.85 3.19
CA SER A 151 13.06 -19.19 4.60
C SER A 151 14.53 -19.46 4.93
N ALA A 152 15.32 -19.89 3.94
CA ALA A 152 16.74 -20.19 4.10
C ALA A 152 17.66 -18.98 3.85
N ILE A 153 17.13 -17.89 3.30
CA ILE A 153 17.93 -16.78 2.77
C ILE A 153 18.84 -16.17 3.83
N GLU A 154 18.34 -15.98 5.05
CA GLU A 154 19.08 -15.30 6.11
C GLU A 154 20.38 -16.03 6.46
N LEU A 155 20.39 -17.36 6.38
CA LEU A 155 21.59 -18.18 6.59
C LEU A 155 22.57 -18.05 5.41
N GLU A 156 22.06 -18.02 4.18
CA GLU A 156 22.88 -17.94 2.97
C GLU A 156 23.59 -16.59 2.83
N ILE A 157 22.88 -15.48 3.10
CA ILE A 157 23.44 -14.14 2.98
C ILE A 157 24.11 -13.65 4.27
N ALA A 158 24.11 -14.44 5.36
CA ALA A 158 24.71 -14.06 6.64
C ALA A 158 26.19 -13.68 6.52
N GLY A 159 26.96 -14.35 5.67
CA GLY A 159 28.39 -14.07 5.47
C GLY A 159 28.69 -12.98 4.46
N ALA A 160 27.67 -12.48 3.73
CA ALA A 160 27.88 -11.53 2.65
C ALA A 160 28.26 -10.14 3.21
N LYS A 161 29.24 -9.50 2.57
CA LYS A 161 29.58 -8.10 2.87
C LYS A 161 28.42 -7.20 2.41
N GLY A 162 27.91 -6.35 3.30
CA GLY A 162 26.77 -5.48 2.98
C GLY A 162 25.45 -6.25 2.85
N ARG A 163 25.31 -7.38 3.55
CA ARG A 163 24.12 -8.24 3.54
C ARG A 163 22.81 -7.53 3.84
N GLU A 164 22.86 -6.39 4.54
CA GLU A 164 21.71 -5.55 4.87
C GLU A 164 21.21 -4.72 3.68
N ALA A 165 22.02 -4.53 2.63
CA ALA A 165 21.72 -3.66 1.49
C ALA A 165 21.52 -4.42 0.17
N ILE A 166 21.53 -5.76 0.19
CA ILE A 166 21.40 -6.59 -1.02
C ILE A 166 20.16 -6.20 -1.82
N LEU A 167 18.99 -6.12 -1.18
CA LEU A 167 17.76 -5.76 -1.87
C LEU A 167 17.82 -4.34 -2.45
N LYS A 168 18.39 -3.39 -1.71
CA LYS A 168 18.57 -1.99 -2.16
C LYS A 168 19.37 -1.96 -3.47
N ASP A 169 20.49 -2.67 -3.52
CA ASP A 169 21.38 -2.69 -4.68
C ASP A 169 20.72 -3.36 -5.90
N ARG A 170 20.06 -4.51 -5.69
CA ARG A 170 19.33 -5.23 -6.76
C ARG A 170 18.18 -4.38 -7.31
N LEU A 171 17.38 -3.78 -6.43
CA LEU A 171 16.25 -2.94 -6.82
C LEU A 171 16.72 -1.67 -7.54
N SER A 172 17.73 -0.99 -7.00
CA SER A 172 18.27 0.24 -7.60
C SER A 172 18.85 0.00 -8.99
N SER A 173 19.52 -1.14 -9.20
CA SER A 173 20.06 -1.51 -10.51
C SER A 173 18.92 -1.77 -11.50
N TYR A 174 17.92 -2.55 -11.08
CA TYR A 174 16.74 -2.84 -11.91
C TYR A 174 15.94 -1.60 -12.31
N LEU A 175 15.70 -0.68 -11.38
CA LEU A 175 14.97 0.57 -11.66
C LEU A 175 15.73 1.49 -12.62
N LYS A 176 17.07 1.40 -12.67
CA LYS A 176 17.91 2.16 -13.62
C LYS A 176 17.95 1.52 -15.00
N GLU A 177 18.01 0.19 -15.07
CA GLU A 177 18.31 -0.55 -16.31
C GLU A 177 17.07 -1.00 -17.08
N SER A 178 15.94 -1.26 -16.40
CA SER A 178 14.78 -1.90 -17.01
C SER A 178 14.03 -1.04 -18.04
N GLY A 179 14.22 0.28 -18.02
CA GLY A 179 13.42 1.23 -18.80
C GLY A 179 11.95 1.34 -18.38
N LYS A 180 11.45 0.43 -17.52
CA LYS A 180 10.10 0.46 -16.95
C LYS A 180 10.07 1.47 -15.79
N ARG A 181 9.08 2.36 -15.80
CA ARG A 181 8.91 3.39 -14.78
C ARG A 181 7.89 2.91 -13.76
N TYR A 182 8.30 2.82 -12.50
CA TYR A 182 7.39 2.63 -11.36
C TYR A 182 7.25 3.93 -10.59
N GLU A 183 6.03 4.31 -10.25
CA GLU A 183 5.77 5.41 -9.32
C GLU A 183 5.86 4.92 -7.87
N TYR A 184 5.39 3.69 -7.62
CA TYR A 184 5.45 3.04 -6.30
C TYR A 184 6.05 1.65 -6.37
N VAL A 185 6.88 1.33 -5.37
CA VAL A 185 7.32 -0.02 -5.07
C VAL A 185 6.88 -0.34 -3.64
N PHE A 186 6.08 -1.38 -3.46
CA PHE A 186 5.71 -1.90 -2.14
C PHE A 186 6.51 -3.15 -1.82
N ILE A 187 7.05 -3.23 -0.60
CA ILE A 187 7.78 -4.41 -0.12
C ILE A 187 6.98 -5.03 1.04
N ASP A 188 6.34 -6.17 0.81
CA ASP A 188 5.57 -6.89 1.84
C ASP A 188 6.50 -7.74 2.70
N CYS A 189 6.63 -7.43 3.97
CA CYS A 189 7.55 -8.14 4.85
C CYS A 189 6.87 -9.26 5.65
N ALA A 190 7.57 -10.38 5.82
CA ALA A 190 7.24 -11.42 6.80
C ALA A 190 7.13 -10.84 8.23
N PRO A 191 6.41 -11.51 9.16
CA PRO A 191 6.37 -11.14 10.59
C PRO A 191 7.69 -11.48 11.30
N SER A 192 8.76 -10.72 11.02
CA SER A 192 10.06 -10.85 11.68
C SER A 192 10.72 -9.48 11.91
N LEU A 193 11.87 -9.48 12.59
CA LEU A 193 12.83 -8.36 12.61
C LEU A 193 14.21 -8.82 12.11
N GLY A 194 14.20 -9.85 11.26
CA GLY A 194 15.42 -10.47 10.74
C GLY A 194 16.07 -9.69 9.61
N LEU A 195 17.02 -10.34 8.95
CA LEU A 195 17.83 -9.74 7.89
C LEU A 195 17.00 -9.39 6.65
N LEU A 196 15.91 -10.11 6.39
CA LEU A 196 14.96 -9.75 5.33
C LEU A 196 14.30 -8.38 5.54
N VAL A 197 13.87 -8.11 6.77
CA VAL A 197 13.23 -6.83 7.12
C VAL A 197 14.25 -5.70 7.09
N LEU A 198 15.49 -5.95 7.55
CA LEU A 198 16.57 -4.97 7.41
C LEU A 198 16.85 -4.62 5.94
N ASN A 199 16.82 -5.61 5.05
CA ASN A 199 16.95 -5.38 3.60
C ASN A 199 15.82 -4.52 3.05
N ALA A 200 14.58 -4.82 3.44
CA ALA A 200 13.40 -4.03 3.04
C ALA A 200 13.52 -2.57 3.50
N LEU A 201 13.83 -2.35 4.78
CA LEU A 201 13.98 -1.02 5.37
C LEU A 201 15.15 -0.24 4.75
N THR A 202 16.27 -0.91 4.45
CA THR A 202 17.44 -0.29 3.81
C THR A 202 17.15 0.12 2.35
N ALA A 203 16.29 -0.64 1.66
CA ALA A 203 15.85 -0.33 0.30
C ALA A 203 14.75 0.73 0.22
N SER A 204 14.06 1.04 1.34
CA SER A 204 12.86 1.88 1.34
C SER A 204 13.13 3.30 1.83
N GLY A 205 12.49 4.29 1.19
CA GLY A 205 12.45 5.67 1.69
C GLY A 205 11.35 5.89 2.71
N GLU A 206 10.35 5.01 2.71
CA GLU A 206 9.14 5.14 3.53
C GLU A 206 8.76 3.80 4.15
N VAL A 207 8.07 3.86 5.30
CA VAL A 207 7.62 2.68 6.02
C VAL A 207 6.16 2.84 6.40
N LEU A 208 5.36 1.85 6.05
CA LEU A 208 3.97 1.71 6.45
C LEU A 208 3.88 0.59 7.50
N ILE A 209 3.33 0.91 8.67
CA ILE A 209 3.25 -0.02 9.81
C ILE A 209 1.76 -0.28 10.11
N PRO A 210 1.18 -1.38 9.61
CA PRO A 210 -0.17 -1.77 9.98
C PRO A 210 -0.20 -2.18 11.46
N VAL A 211 -1.09 -1.60 12.24
CA VAL A 211 -1.23 -1.87 13.68
C VAL A 211 -2.63 -2.38 13.97
N GLN A 212 -2.71 -3.54 14.63
CA GLN A 212 -3.97 -4.03 15.17
C GLN A 212 -4.21 -3.39 16.54
N VAL A 213 -5.42 -2.87 16.77
CA VAL A 213 -5.78 -2.15 18.00
C VAL A 213 -6.06 -3.13 19.14
N GLU A 214 -5.00 -3.72 19.70
CA GLU A 214 -5.04 -4.62 20.86
C GLU A 214 -4.09 -4.15 21.96
N TYR A 215 -4.35 -4.54 23.22
CA TYR A 215 -3.58 -4.08 24.39
C TYR A 215 -2.06 -4.32 24.28
N TYR A 216 -1.64 -5.44 23.67
CA TYR A 216 -0.23 -5.79 23.48
C TYR A 216 0.43 -5.13 22.25
N ALA A 217 -0.28 -4.31 21.48
CA ALA A 217 0.24 -3.72 20.24
C ALA A 217 1.32 -2.64 20.48
N LEU A 218 1.30 -1.99 21.65
CA LEU A 218 2.21 -0.89 21.97
C LEU A 218 3.66 -1.36 22.20
N GLU A 219 3.87 -2.56 22.71
CA GLU A 219 5.21 -3.08 23.01
C GLU A 219 5.98 -3.46 21.73
N GLY A 220 5.33 -4.19 20.82
CA GLY A 220 5.92 -4.55 19.51
C GLY A 220 6.22 -3.34 18.63
N LEU A 221 5.43 -2.26 18.74
CA LEU A 221 5.68 -1.01 18.03
C LEU A 221 6.98 -0.34 18.49
N SER A 222 7.27 -0.34 19.80
CA SER A 222 8.51 0.24 20.36
C SER A 222 9.76 -0.45 19.82
N GLN A 223 9.75 -1.78 19.72
CA GLN A 223 10.90 -2.52 19.17
C GLN A 223 11.12 -2.22 17.68
N LEU A 224 10.03 -2.14 16.90
CA LEU A 224 10.11 -1.81 15.48
C LEU A 224 10.62 -0.39 15.23
N LEU A 225 10.17 0.59 16.02
CA LEU A 225 10.65 1.97 15.92
C LEU A 225 12.17 2.05 16.19
N LYS A 226 12.67 1.34 17.20
CA LYS A 226 14.12 1.24 17.46
C LYS A 226 14.88 0.66 16.27
N THR A 227 14.34 -0.38 15.62
CA THR A 227 14.96 -0.95 14.40
C THR A 227 14.99 0.07 13.26
N ILE A 228 13.91 0.82 13.04
CA ILE A 228 13.87 1.87 12.01
C ILE A 228 14.92 2.95 12.29
N ASP A 229 15.06 3.39 13.54
CA ASP A 229 16.05 4.40 13.92
C ASP A 229 17.49 3.89 13.68
N LEU A 230 17.78 2.62 14.00
CA LEU A 230 19.08 2.02 13.71
C LEU A 230 19.37 1.93 12.20
N VAL A 231 18.37 1.59 11.38
CA VAL A 231 18.52 1.55 9.92
C VAL A 231 18.80 2.94 9.38
N ARG A 232 18.05 3.96 9.83
CA ARG A 232 18.28 5.36 9.44
C ARG A 232 19.70 5.81 9.76
N LEU A 233 20.20 5.51 10.96
CA LEU A 233 21.52 5.96 11.38
C LEU A 233 22.68 5.27 10.65
N ASN A 234 22.56 3.98 10.33
CA ASN A 234 23.71 3.18 9.91
C ASN A 234 23.68 2.72 8.43
N PHE A 235 22.50 2.63 7.82
CA PHE A 235 22.33 1.95 6.53
C PHE A 235 21.51 2.77 5.50
N ASN A 236 20.69 3.72 5.96
CA ASN A 236 19.88 4.58 5.11
C ASN A 236 19.69 6.01 5.70
N PRO A 237 20.77 6.83 5.76
CA PRO A 237 20.76 8.17 6.34
C PRO A 237 19.98 9.21 5.52
#